data_AF-A0A1Q3QDY6-F1
#
_entry.id   AF-A0A1Q3QDY6-F1
#
_cell.length_a   1.000
_cell.length_b   1.000
_cell.length_c   1.000
_cell.angle_alpha   90.00
_cell.angle_beta   90.00
_cell.angle_gamma   90.00
#
_symmetry.space_group_name_H-M   'P 1'
#
loop_
_entity.id
_entity.type
_entity.pdbx_description
1 polymer ?
#
loop_
_entity_poly.entity_id
_entity_poly.type
_entity_poly.pdbx_seq_one_letter_code
_entity_poly.pdbx_strand_id
1 'polypeptide(L)'
;MNKIIRKIENTLQTDNGQRFLQYAYSFGAAIVIFGAMVKVLHWWGIWGNIIFGTGMAIECIVFILYGLDRPPKGYENVRPATVGSKDSTDQPVSASDNVMKFAQATETLTKISGSLQESYRYILDNSQSINLNTLGYIQQMEALNRNISGLNTIYEIQLKGISGQIDTLDRINKGLDRIKEMYEGSVPDSSVFRRETEKMTQQIRELNQIYGRLIEAMTSQKS
;
A
#
# COMPACT_ATOMS: atom_id res chain seq x y z
N MET A 1 27.76 41.11 6.63
CA MET A 1 26.63 40.16 6.65
C MET A 1 25.31 40.75 6.14
N ASN A 2 24.96 42.02 6.43
CA ASN A 2 23.65 42.61 6.06
C ASN A 2 23.44 43.04 4.60
N LYS A 3 24.49 43.14 3.77
CA LYS A 3 24.34 43.58 2.36
C LYS A 3 23.79 42.50 1.43
N ILE A 4 24.11 41.22 1.68
CA ILE A 4 23.64 40.10 0.86
C ILE A 4 22.17 39.82 1.15
N ILE A 5 21.79 39.81 2.44
CA ILE A 5 20.41 39.61 2.89
C ILE A 5 19.48 40.70 2.32
N ARG A 6 19.87 41.98 2.41
CA ARG A 6 19.10 43.09 1.81
C ARG A 6 19.00 43.04 0.28
N LYS A 7 20.01 42.50 -0.40
CA LYS A 7 20.00 42.37 -1.86
C LYS A 7 19.05 41.25 -2.31
N ILE A 8 18.98 40.17 -1.55
CA ILE A 8 18.03 39.07 -1.75
C ILE A 8 16.61 39.55 -1.45
N GLU A 9 16.41 40.29 -0.35
CA GLU A 9 15.12 40.86 0.07
C GLU A 9 14.53 41.84 -0.99
N ASN A 10 15.34 42.76 -1.53
CA ASN A 10 14.92 43.64 -2.62
C ASN A 10 14.63 42.89 -3.94
N THR A 11 15.27 41.74 -4.16
CA THR A 11 15.04 40.91 -5.37
C THR A 11 13.78 40.05 -5.22
N LEU A 12 13.44 39.65 -3.98
CA LEU A 12 12.21 38.91 -3.65
C LEU A 12 10.95 39.80 -3.69
N GLN A 13 11.06 41.07 -3.29
CA GLN A 13 9.96 42.05 -3.29
C GLN A 13 9.58 42.58 -4.69
N THR A 14 10.32 42.20 -5.73
CA THR A 14 9.98 42.51 -7.12
C THR A 14 8.89 41.55 -7.63
N ASP A 15 7.98 42.00 -8.50
CA ASP A 15 6.89 41.16 -9.07
C ASP A 15 7.37 39.82 -9.67
N ASN A 16 8.60 39.79 -10.20
CA ASN A 16 9.24 38.58 -10.71
C ASN A 16 9.70 37.62 -9.60
N GLY A 17 10.08 38.14 -8.43
CA GLY A 17 10.49 37.37 -7.25
C GLY A 17 9.30 36.63 -6.61
N GLN A 18 8.15 37.28 -6.50
CA GLN A 18 6.92 36.63 -6.04
C GLN A 18 6.45 35.51 -6.99
N ARG A 19 6.54 35.72 -8.31
CA ARG A 19 6.22 34.66 -9.29
C ARG A 19 7.19 33.49 -9.22
N PHE A 20 8.49 33.77 -9.05
CA PHE A 20 9.51 32.73 -8.89
C PHE A 20 9.26 31.90 -7.62
N LEU A 21 8.89 32.52 -6.50
CA LEU A 21 8.48 31.84 -5.27
C LEU A 21 7.27 30.94 -5.49
N GLN A 22 6.26 31.44 -6.22
CA GLN A 22 5.05 30.66 -6.55
C GLN A 22 5.37 29.44 -7.43
N TYR A 23 6.28 29.57 -8.40
CA TYR A 23 6.75 28.44 -9.20
C TYR A 23 7.57 27.42 -8.40
N ALA A 24 8.47 27.90 -7.52
CA ALA A 24 9.24 27.03 -6.64
C ALA A 24 8.35 26.22 -5.70
N TYR A 25 7.25 26.81 -5.22
CA TYR A 25 6.21 26.11 -4.44
C TYR A 25 5.54 25.00 -5.24
N SER A 26 5.02 25.31 -6.44
CA SER A 26 4.37 24.29 -7.27
C SER A 26 5.31 23.15 -7.65
N PHE A 27 6.61 23.44 -7.80
CA PHE A 27 7.63 22.43 -8.09
C PHE A 27 7.95 21.54 -6.88
N GLY A 28 8.08 22.11 -5.68
CA GLY A 28 8.26 21.37 -4.43
C GLY A 28 7.11 20.41 -4.14
N ALA A 29 5.87 20.92 -4.23
CA ALA A 29 4.66 20.13 -4.04
C ALA A 29 4.56 18.96 -5.04
N ALA A 30 4.94 19.17 -6.30
CA ALA A 30 4.95 18.11 -7.32
C ALA A 30 5.92 16.97 -6.98
N ILE A 31 7.12 17.28 -6.48
CA ILE A 31 8.12 16.28 -6.05
C ILE A 31 7.58 15.45 -4.87
N VAL A 32 6.92 16.09 -3.90
CA VAL A 32 6.32 15.41 -2.73
C VAL A 32 5.20 14.47 -3.16
N ILE A 33 4.29 14.93 -4.02
CA ILE A 33 3.17 14.14 -4.53
C ILE A 33 3.71 12.94 -5.33
N PHE A 34 4.72 13.14 -6.17
CA PHE A 34 5.37 12.05 -6.90
C PHE A 34 6.05 11.04 -5.97
N GLY A 35 6.78 11.51 -4.95
CA GLY A 35 7.40 10.64 -3.94
C GLY A 35 6.37 9.84 -3.13
N ALA A 36 5.25 10.46 -2.75
CA ALA A 36 4.15 9.79 -2.08
C ALA A 36 3.49 8.73 -2.98
N MET A 37 3.28 9.04 -4.25
CA MET A 37 2.73 8.11 -5.24
C MET A 37 3.62 6.87 -5.40
N VAL A 38 4.93 7.05 -5.58
CA VAL A 38 5.90 5.93 -5.73
C VAL A 38 5.91 5.04 -4.48
N LYS A 39 5.77 5.63 -3.29
CA LYS A 39 5.71 4.90 -2.02
C LYS A 39 4.41 4.10 -1.85
N VAL A 40 3.26 4.67 -2.19
CA VAL A 40 1.96 3.98 -2.15
C VAL A 40 1.91 2.83 -3.16
N LEU A 41 2.43 3.07 -4.37
CA LEU A 41 2.37 2.11 -5.47
C LEU A 41 3.43 1.00 -5.36
N HIS A 42 4.32 1.06 -4.35
CA HIS A 42 5.40 0.10 -4.09
C HIS A 42 6.32 -0.16 -5.29
N TRP A 43 6.33 0.73 -6.29
CA TRP A 43 7.00 0.50 -7.56
C TRP A 43 8.53 0.38 -7.43
N TRP A 44 9.14 0.93 -6.38
CA TRP A 44 10.59 1.11 -6.29
C TRP A 44 11.25 0.60 -4.99
N GLY A 45 10.51 -0.15 -4.16
CA GLY A 45 11.05 -0.76 -2.93
C GLY A 45 11.81 0.24 -2.02
N ILE A 46 13.03 -0.11 -1.62
CA ILE A 46 13.92 0.71 -0.76
C ILE A 46 14.11 2.15 -1.29
N TRP A 47 14.11 2.34 -2.61
CA TRP A 47 14.30 3.66 -3.23
C TRP A 47 13.09 4.58 -3.05
N GLY A 48 11.90 4.03 -2.85
CA GLY A 48 10.68 4.81 -2.62
C GLY A 48 10.73 5.62 -1.32
N ASN A 49 11.36 5.07 -0.26
CA ASN A 49 11.53 5.79 1.01
C ASN A 49 12.52 6.95 0.90
N ILE A 50 13.56 6.80 0.08
CA ILE A 50 14.58 7.84 -0.14
C ILE A 50 13.94 9.02 -0.90
N ILE A 51 13.26 8.75 -2.02
CA ILE A 51 12.61 9.79 -2.83
C ILE A 51 11.52 10.52 -2.03
N PHE A 52 10.70 9.77 -1.28
CA PHE A 52 9.69 10.36 -0.41
C PHE A 52 10.30 11.23 0.70
N GLY A 53 11.35 10.74 1.37
CA GLY A 53 12.03 11.48 2.43
C GLY A 53 12.68 12.77 1.91
N THR A 54 13.33 12.71 0.74
CA THR A 54 13.91 13.89 0.09
C THR A 54 12.84 14.91 -0.31
N GLY A 55 11.71 14.46 -0.85
CA GLY A 55 10.58 15.34 -1.18
C GLY A 55 10.03 16.06 0.06
N MET A 56 9.79 15.32 1.15
CA MET A 56 9.32 15.91 2.42
C MET A 56 10.31 16.91 3.02
N ALA A 57 11.63 16.66 2.89
CA ALA A 57 12.66 17.58 3.37
C ALA A 57 12.69 18.89 2.57
N ILE A 58 12.55 18.82 1.24
CA ILE A 58 12.47 20.00 0.36
C ILE A 58 11.25 20.85 0.73
N GLU A 59 10.10 20.21 0.96
CA GLU A 59 8.85 20.91 1.29
C GLU A 59 8.91 21.61 2.65
N CYS A 60 9.54 20.99 3.66
CA CYS A 60 9.79 21.66 4.94
C CYS A 60 10.62 22.95 4.77
N ILE A 61 11.62 22.95 3.89
CA ILE A 61 12.44 24.14 3.63
C ILE A 61 11.61 25.22 2.93
N VAL A 62 10.80 24.86 1.93
CA VAL A 62 9.91 25.80 1.23
C VAL A 62 8.87 26.40 2.19
N PHE A 63 8.28 25.61 3.08
CA PHE A 63 7.34 26.09 4.09
C PHE A 63 7.96 27.04 5.11
N ILE A 64 9.21 26.79 5.53
CA ILE A 64 9.93 27.69 6.45
C ILE A 64 10.23 29.02 5.77
N LEU A 65 10.66 29.00 4.51
CA LEU A 65 10.92 30.22 3.73
C LEU A 65 9.64 31.03 3.52
N TYR A 66 8.51 30.38 3.24
CA TYR A 66 7.23 31.05 3.07
C TYR A 66 6.61 31.54 4.39
N GLY A 67 6.72 30.76 5.47
CA GLY A 67 6.23 31.15 6.79
C GLY A 67 6.93 32.39 7.35
N LEU A 68 8.14 32.71 6.85
CA LEU A 68 8.87 33.93 7.17
C LEU A 68 8.43 35.12 6.28
N ASP A 69 7.85 34.85 5.10
CA ASP A 69 7.32 35.87 4.19
C ASP A 69 5.89 36.25 4.64
N ARG A 70 5.74 37.44 5.25
CA ARG A 70 4.41 37.95 5.60
C ARG A 70 3.64 38.31 4.33
N PRO A 71 2.31 38.05 4.27
CA PRO A 71 1.53 38.37 3.09
C PRO A 71 1.63 39.87 2.77
N PRO A 72 1.67 40.25 1.47
CA PRO A 72 1.68 41.65 1.09
C PRO A 72 0.44 42.34 1.68
N LYS A 73 0.66 43.39 2.46
CA LYS A 73 -0.40 44.27 2.95
C LYS A 73 -1.07 44.91 1.75
N GLY A 74 -2.21 44.38 1.35
CA GLY A 74 -2.92 44.91 0.21
C GLY A 74 -4.40 44.65 0.29
N TYR A 75 -5.08 45.17 1.33
CA TYR A 75 -6.46 45.68 1.26
C TYR A 75 -6.72 46.63 2.44
N GLU A 76 -6.09 47.81 2.44
CA GLU A 76 -6.53 48.94 3.27
C GLU A 76 -6.40 50.22 2.46
N ASN A 77 -7.39 50.47 1.60
CA ASN A 77 -7.68 51.79 1.07
C ASN A 77 -9.20 51.91 0.88
N VAL A 78 -9.98 51.64 1.93
CA VAL A 78 -11.29 52.28 2.06
C VAL A 78 -11.03 53.60 2.78
N ARG A 79 -10.60 54.61 2.04
CA ARG A 79 -10.66 55.98 2.52
C ARG A 79 -12.14 56.35 2.58
N PRO A 80 -12.72 56.68 3.75
CA PRO A 80 -13.99 57.40 3.72
C PRO A 80 -13.66 58.74 3.06
N ALA A 81 -14.31 59.02 1.93
CA ALA A 81 -14.22 60.32 1.31
C ALA A 81 -14.72 61.34 2.34
N THR A 82 -13.80 62.07 2.94
CA THR A 82 -14.09 63.23 3.76
C THR A 82 -14.78 64.23 2.86
N VAL A 83 -16.10 64.34 3.00
CA VAL A 83 -16.91 65.43 2.43
C VAL A 83 -16.38 66.72 3.03
N GLY A 84 -15.52 67.39 2.27
CA GLY A 84 -15.09 68.75 2.53
C GLY A 84 -16.30 69.65 2.41
N SER A 85 -16.75 70.15 3.54
CA SER A 85 -17.74 71.22 3.64
C SER A 85 -17.21 72.47 2.93
N LYS A 86 -17.77 72.81 1.76
CA LYS A 86 -17.84 74.17 1.22
C LYS A 86 -19.11 74.33 0.37
N ASP A 87 -20.09 74.96 1.01
CA ASP A 87 -21.16 75.81 0.51
C ASP A 87 -21.22 76.08 -1.01
N SER A 88 -22.35 75.75 -1.64
CA SER A 88 -23.08 76.58 -2.61
C SER A 88 -24.32 75.83 -3.15
N THR A 89 -25.48 76.32 -2.73
CA THR A 89 -26.80 76.30 -3.37
C THR A 89 -26.87 75.79 -4.82
N ASP A 90 -27.45 74.60 -5.04
CA ASP A 90 -28.36 74.19 -6.15
C ASP A 90 -28.29 72.67 -6.43
N GLN A 91 -29.25 71.88 -5.91
CA GLN A 91 -29.88 70.71 -6.55
C GLN A 91 -30.61 69.81 -5.51
N PRO A 92 -31.96 69.73 -5.52
CA PRO A 92 -32.71 68.77 -4.69
C PRO A 92 -32.75 67.33 -5.28
N VAL A 93 -32.17 67.09 -6.46
CA VAL A 93 -32.25 65.78 -7.17
C VAL A 93 -31.16 64.78 -6.76
N SER A 94 -29.99 65.23 -6.33
CA SER A 94 -28.84 64.36 -6.01
C SER A 94 -28.85 63.80 -4.58
N ALA A 95 -29.58 64.43 -3.64
CA ALA A 95 -29.79 63.90 -2.30
C ALA A 95 -30.73 62.68 -2.28
N SER A 96 -31.76 62.68 -3.15
CA SER A 96 -32.72 61.57 -3.27
C SER A 96 -32.07 60.31 -3.85
N ASP A 97 -31.20 60.47 -4.85
CA ASP A 97 -30.44 59.36 -5.46
C ASP A 97 -29.47 58.70 -4.48
N ASN A 98 -28.83 59.49 -3.60
CA ASN A 98 -27.91 58.96 -2.59
C ASN A 98 -28.65 58.22 -1.47
N VAL A 99 -29.81 58.71 -1.05
CA VAL A 99 -30.68 58.03 -0.08
C VAL A 99 -31.22 56.71 -0.67
N MET A 100 -31.58 56.69 -1.94
CA MET A 100 -32.08 55.48 -2.61
C MET A 100 -30.99 54.41 -2.79
N LYS A 101 -29.76 54.82 -3.14
CA LYS A 101 -28.58 53.92 -3.15
C LYS A 101 -28.25 53.37 -1.77
N PHE A 102 -28.38 54.20 -0.72
CA PHE A 102 -28.16 53.76 0.65
C PHE A 102 -29.22 52.75 1.13
N ALA A 103 -30.49 52.99 0.80
CA ALA A 103 -31.58 52.05 1.09
C ALA A 103 -31.37 50.71 0.37
N GLN A 104 -31.00 50.74 -0.92
CA GLN A 104 -30.65 49.53 -1.67
C GLN A 104 -29.46 48.79 -1.06
N ALA A 105 -28.39 49.50 -0.66
CA ALA A 105 -27.23 48.90 -0.02
C ALA A 105 -27.60 48.23 1.31
N THR A 106 -28.49 48.86 2.09
CA THR A 106 -29.00 48.33 3.36
C THR A 106 -29.85 47.07 3.15
N GLU A 107 -30.69 47.06 2.11
CA GLU A 107 -31.48 45.88 1.74
C GLU A 107 -30.60 44.72 1.26
N THR A 108 -29.56 45.00 0.46
CA THR A 108 -28.60 43.97 0.02
C THR A 108 -27.81 43.41 1.18
N LEU A 109 -27.33 44.25 2.09
CA LEU A 109 -26.68 43.81 3.34
C LEU A 109 -27.59 42.90 4.17
N THR A 110 -28.87 43.23 4.27
CA THR A 110 -29.86 42.43 5.00
C THR A 110 -30.07 41.06 4.34
N LYS A 111 -30.20 41.02 3.00
CA LYS A 111 -30.29 39.77 2.23
C LYS A 111 -29.02 38.92 2.34
N ILE A 112 -27.85 39.55 2.26
CA ILE A 112 -26.56 38.87 2.42
C ILE A 112 -26.43 38.28 3.81
N SER A 113 -26.78 39.04 4.85
CA SER A 113 -26.78 38.54 6.23
C SER A 113 -27.70 37.33 6.41
N GLY A 114 -28.89 37.33 5.81
CA GLY A 114 -29.78 36.17 5.79
C GLY A 114 -29.17 34.97 5.09
N SER A 115 -28.58 35.17 3.90
CA SER A 115 -27.92 34.09 3.14
C SER A 115 -26.69 33.52 3.87
N LEU A 116 -25.93 34.34 4.58
CA LEU A 116 -24.81 33.92 5.41
C LEU A 116 -25.29 33.08 6.59
N GLN A 117 -26.35 33.51 7.27
CA GLN A 117 -26.92 32.77 8.39
C GLN A 117 -27.44 31.40 7.95
N GLU A 118 -28.13 31.33 6.81
CA GLU A 118 -28.54 30.07 6.17
C GLU A 118 -27.34 29.17 5.87
N SER A 119 -26.28 29.74 5.29
CA SER A 119 -25.04 29.01 4.97
C SER A 119 -24.34 28.49 6.22
N TYR A 120 -24.26 29.28 7.29
CA TYR A 120 -23.71 28.84 8.58
C TYR A 120 -24.53 27.68 9.18
N ARG A 121 -25.86 27.74 9.09
CA ARG A 121 -26.74 26.67 9.54
C ARG A 121 -26.51 25.38 8.74
N TYR A 122 -26.45 25.50 7.41
CA TYR A 122 -26.15 24.37 6.52
C TYR A 122 -24.79 23.74 6.82
N ILE A 123 -23.75 24.56 7.03
CA ILE A 123 -22.41 24.07 7.38
C ILE A 123 -22.42 23.34 8.72
N LEU A 124 -23.15 23.83 9.72
CA LEU A 124 -23.25 23.17 11.03
C LEU A 124 -23.98 21.82 10.93
N ASP A 125 -25.14 21.78 10.25
CA ASP A 125 -25.92 20.55 10.03
C ASP A 125 -25.12 19.52 9.21
N ASN A 126 -24.43 19.98 8.16
CA ASN A 126 -23.58 19.14 7.33
C ASN A 126 -22.33 18.67 8.09
N SER A 127 -21.73 19.51 8.94
CA SER A 127 -20.57 19.17 9.77
C SER A 127 -20.89 18.04 10.74
N GLN A 128 -22.05 18.08 11.40
CA GLN A 128 -22.49 16.99 12.28
C GLN A 128 -22.67 15.67 11.50
N SER A 129 -23.25 15.76 10.30
CA SER A 129 -23.42 14.60 9.41
C SER A 129 -22.08 14.04 8.94
N ILE A 130 -21.11 14.89 8.58
CA ILE A 130 -19.75 14.48 8.21
C ILE A 130 -19.06 13.77 9.38
N ASN A 131 -19.20 14.28 10.61
CA ASN A 131 -18.61 13.64 11.79
C ASN A 131 -19.17 12.22 12.00
N LEU A 132 -20.48 12.04 11.91
CA LEU A 132 -21.12 10.72 12.04
C LEU A 132 -20.66 9.75 10.94
N ASN A 133 -20.63 10.21 9.68
CA ASN A 133 -20.13 9.40 8.56
C ASN A 133 -18.65 9.05 8.71
N THR A 134 -17.83 9.96 9.23
CA THR A 134 -16.40 9.74 9.46
C THR A 134 -16.17 8.69 10.55
N LEU A 135 -16.93 8.72 11.64
CA LEU A 135 -16.87 7.68 12.67
C LEU A 135 -17.24 6.30 12.11
N GLY A 136 -18.30 6.22 11.29
CA GLY A 136 -18.67 4.99 10.60
C GLY A 136 -17.58 4.49 9.66
N TYR A 137 -16.94 5.38 8.91
CA TYR A 137 -15.81 5.05 8.03
C TYR A 137 -14.60 4.53 8.81
N ILE A 138 -14.21 5.17 9.92
CA ILE A 138 -13.12 4.69 10.78
C ILE A 138 -13.42 3.28 11.29
N GLN A 139 -14.66 3.03 11.72
CA GLN A 139 -15.07 1.72 12.22
C GLN A 139 -15.03 0.65 11.12
N GLN A 140 -15.46 0.97 9.90
CA GLN A 140 -15.33 0.09 8.74
C GLN A 140 -13.87 -0.18 8.37
N MET A 141 -13.01 0.84 8.43
CA MET A 141 -11.57 0.67 8.19
C MET A 141 -10.89 -0.17 9.26
N GLU A 142 -11.30 -0.04 10.52
CA GLU A 142 -10.83 -0.91 11.59
C GLU A 142 -11.24 -2.36 11.35
N ALA A 143 -12.49 -2.60 10.94
CA ALA A 143 -12.98 -3.93 10.57
C ALA A 143 -12.22 -4.51 9.37
N LEU A 144 -11.97 -3.71 8.33
CA LEU A 144 -11.14 -4.09 7.19
C LEU A 144 -9.72 -4.44 7.61
N ASN A 145 -9.10 -3.63 8.46
CA ASN A 145 -7.75 -3.87 8.96
C ASN A 145 -7.68 -5.18 9.76
N ARG A 146 -8.65 -5.44 10.65
CA ARG A 146 -8.76 -6.72 11.36
C ARG A 146 -8.93 -7.91 10.38
N ASN A 147 -9.75 -7.75 9.35
CA ASN A 147 -9.98 -8.79 8.35
C ASN A 147 -8.71 -9.07 7.52
N ILE A 148 -8.05 -8.04 7.01
CA ILE A 148 -6.78 -8.16 6.28
C ILE A 148 -5.70 -8.80 7.16
N SER A 149 -5.60 -8.38 8.42
CA SER A 149 -4.68 -9.00 9.37
C SER A 149 -5.00 -10.49 9.59
N GLY A 150 -6.28 -10.85 9.72
CA GLY A 150 -6.72 -12.23 9.82
C GLY A 150 -6.40 -13.06 8.57
N LEU A 151 -6.62 -12.50 7.38
CA LEU A 151 -6.29 -13.13 6.11
C LEU A 151 -4.78 -13.37 5.98
N ASN A 152 -3.95 -12.39 6.34
CA ASN A 152 -2.50 -12.56 6.33
C ASN A 152 -2.07 -13.70 7.27
N THR A 153 -2.63 -13.78 8.48
CA THR A 153 -2.36 -14.90 9.40
C THR A 153 -2.78 -16.24 8.81
N ILE A 154 -3.95 -16.34 8.18
CA ILE A 154 -4.41 -17.58 7.53
C ILE A 154 -3.48 -17.95 6.36
N TYR A 155 -3.05 -16.95 5.58
CA TYR A 155 -2.13 -17.16 4.47
C TYR A 155 -0.78 -17.71 4.95
N GLU A 156 -0.25 -17.18 6.05
CA GLU A 156 0.96 -17.69 6.69
C GLU A 156 0.76 -19.14 7.20
N ILE A 157 -0.38 -19.44 7.83
CA ILE A 157 -0.73 -20.81 8.25
C ILE A 157 -0.81 -21.75 7.04
N GLN A 158 -1.41 -21.33 5.92
CA GLN A 158 -1.50 -22.14 4.70
C GLN A 158 -0.12 -22.42 4.11
N LEU A 159 0.74 -21.40 3.99
CA LEU A 159 2.10 -21.58 3.51
C LEU A 159 2.89 -22.55 4.39
N LYS A 160 2.76 -22.41 5.71
CA LYS A 160 3.39 -23.32 6.67
C LYS A 160 2.83 -24.75 6.57
N GLY A 161 1.51 -24.88 6.37
CA GLY A 161 0.83 -26.16 6.15
C GLY A 161 1.28 -26.84 4.86
N ILE A 162 1.42 -26.09 3.76
CA ILE A 162 1.95 -26.58 2.48
C ILE A 162 3.40 -27.05 2.64
N SER A 163 4.23 -26.32 3.40
CA SER A 163 5.59 -26.78 3.70
C SER A 163 5.59 -28.14 4.40
N GLY A 164 4.70 -28.36 5.38
CA GLY A 164 4.56 -29.68 6.02
C GLY A 164 4.01 -30.77 5.08
N GLN A 165 3.16 -30.39 4.11
CA GLN A 165 2.72 -31.31 3.06
C GLN A 165 3.87 -31.71 2.12
N ILE A 166 4.78 -30.79 1.79
CA ILE A 166 5.99 -31.08 0.99
C ILE A 166 6.85 -32.15 1.68
N ASP A 167 7.07 -32.03 2.99
CA ASP A 167 7.82 -33.04 3.75
C ASP A 167 7.15 -34.41 3.73
N THR A 168 5.81 -34.43 3.77
CA THR A 168 5.03 -35.68 3.66
C THR A 168 5.14 -36.26 2.25
N LEU A 169 5.07 -35.43 1.21
CA LEU A 169 5.26 -35.84 -0.18
C LEU A 169 6.66 -36.38 -0.43
N ASP A 170 7.70 -35.79 0.15
CA ASP A 170 9.07 -36.32 0.07
C ASP A 170 9.17 -37.73 0.67
N ARG A 171 8.54 -37.95 1.84
CA ARG A 171 8.47 -39.29 2.45
C ARG A 171 7.70 -40.29 1.60
N ILE A 172 6.59 -39.87 0.99
CA ILE A 172 5.79 -40.70 0.08
C ILE A 172 6.60 -41.07 -1.15
N ASN A 173 7.24 -40.10 -1.81
CA ASN A 173 8.09 -40.33 -2.98
C ASN A 173 9.22 -41.31 -2.66
N LYS A 174 9.94 -41.11 -1.53
CA LYS A 174 10.96 -42.07 -1.08
C LYS A 174 10.39 -43.47 -0.80
N GLY A 175 9.16 -43.56 -0.31
CA GLY A 175 8.46 -44.83 -0.12
C GLY A 175 8.14 -45.52 -1.46
N LEU A 176 7.66 -44.75 -2.43
CA LEU A 176 7.39 -45.23 -3.79
C LEU A 176 8.68 -45.68 -4.49
N ASP A 177 9.79 -44.95 -4.33
CA ASP A 177 11.09 -45.36 -4.87
C ASP A 177 11.55 -46.69 -4.26
N ARG A 178 11.42 -46.87 -2.93
CA ARG A 178 11.72 -48.16 -2.29
C ARG A 178 10.81 -49.28 -2.77
N ILE A 179 9.52 -49.00 -2.98
CA ILE A 179 8.59 -50.00 -3.54
C ILE A 179 8.99 -50.36 -4.96
N LYS A 180 9.38 -49.37 -5.77
CA LYS A 180 9.88 -49.58 -7.13
C LYS A 180 11.16 -50.43 -7.11
N GLU A 181 12.14 -50.10 -6.28
CA GLU A 181 13.38 -50.87 -6.14
C GLU A 181 13.10 -52.31 -5.66
N MET A 182 12.21 -52.48 -4.68
CA MET A 182 11.80 -53.79 -4.22
C MET A 182 11.08 -54.56 -5.32
N TYR A 183 10.20 -53.92 -6.10
CA TYR A 183 9.49 -54.56 -7.21
C TYR A 183 10.45 -54.92 -8.35
N GLU A 184 11.34 -54.02 -8.78
CA GLU A 184 12.37 -54.27 -9.79
C GLU A 184 13.35 -55.37 -9.34
N GLY A 185 13.78 -55.37 -8.07
CA GLY A 185 14.64 -56.40 -7.49
C GLY A 185 13.92 -57.72 -7.17
N SER A 186 12.59 -57.70 -7.06
CA SER A 186 11.73 -58.87 -6.79
C SER A 186 11.03 -59.39 -8.04
N VAL A 187 11.22 -58.76 -9.23
CA VAL A 187 11.02 -59.47 -10.49
C VAL A 187 11.95 -60.67 -10.39
N PRO A 188 11.41 -61.90 -10.26
CA PRO A 188 12.23 -63.04 -9.94
C PRO A 188 13.23 -63.17 -11.07
N ASP A 189 14.51 -63.00 -10.74
CA ASP A 189 15.56 -63.37 -11.67
C ASP A 189 15.36 -64.86 -11.92
N SER A 190 14.69 -65.18 -13.03
CA SER A 190 14.30 -66.53 -13.42
C SER A 190 15.54 -67.44 -13.47
N SER A 191 16.73 -66.83 -13.56
CA SER A 191 18.03 -67.47 -13.43
C SER A 191 18.30 -68.08 -12.05
N VAL A 192 17.92 -67.43 -10.95
CA VAL A 192 18.10 -67.92 -9.58
C VAL A 192 17.12 -69.05 -9.28
N PHE A 193 15.85 -68.87 -9.66
CA PHE A 193 14.83 -69.93 -9.50
C PHE A 193 15.19 -71.18 -10.31
N ARG A 194 15.67 -71.02 -11.55
CA ARG A 194 16.16 -72.14 -12.38
C ARG A 194 17.35 -72.84 -11.72
N ARG A 195 18.32 -72.08 -11.21
CA ARG A 195 19.52 -72.62 -10.56
C ARG A 195 19.20 -73.42 -9.29
N GLU A 196 18.30 -72.93 -8.45
CA GLU A 196 17.88 -73.67 -7.26
C GLU A 196 17.04 -74.92 -7.61
N THR A 197 16.22 -74.84 -8.66
CA THR A 197 15.48 -76.01 -9.18
C THR A 197 16.43 -77.08 -9.75
N GLU A 198 17.49 -76.66 -10.46
CA GLU A 198 18.53 -77.58 -10.96
C GLU A 198 19.28 -78.25 -9.80
N LYS A 199 19.69 -77.50 -8.77
CA LYS A 199 20.34 -78.06 -7.56
C LYS A 199 19.44 -79.07 -6.84
N MET A 200 18.17 -78.74 -6.65
CA MET A 200 17.20 -79.65 -6.02
C MET A 200 17.02 -80.92 -6.84
N THR A 201 16.94 -80.81 -8.17
CA THR A 201 16.87 -81.98 -9.07
C THR A 201 18.12 -82.85 -8.95
N GLN A 202 19.30 -82.24 -8.83
CA GLN A 202 20.56 -82.96 -8.65
C GLN A 202 20.60 -83.70 -7.30
N GLN A 203 20.20 -83.04 -6.20
CA GLN A 203 20.14 -83.67 -4.88
C GLN A 203 19.17 -84.86 -4.84
N ILE A 204 18.01 -84.76 -5.51
CA ILE A 204 17.05 -85.88 -5.62
C ILE A 204 17.68 -87.04 -6.40
N ARG A 205 18.42 -86.76 -7.48
CA ARG A 205 19.13 -87.82 -8.22
C ARG A 205 20.20 -88.50 -7.36
N GLU A 206 20.99 -87.74 -6.63
CA GLU A 206 22.02 -88.27 -5.73
C GLU A 206 21.41 -89.13 -4.61
N LEU A 207 20.32 -88.66 -3.99
CA LEU A 207 19.56 -89.44 -3.01
C LEU A 207 19.04 -90.74 -3.64
N ASN A 208 18.40 -90.69 -4.81
CA ASN A 208 17.90 -91.88 -5.48
C ASN A 208 19.01 -92.86 -5.85
N GLN A 209 20.20 -92.38 -6.22
CA GLN A 209 21.37 -93.24 -6.46
C GLN A 209 21.86 -93.90 -5.18
N ILE A 210 21.92 -93.19 -4.05
CA ILE A 210 22.28 -93.76 -2.75
C ILE A 210 21.24 -94.80 -2.32
N TYR A 211 19.95 -94.49 -2.45
CA TYR A 211 18.88 -95.43 -2.16
C TYR A 211 18.96 -96.67 -3.06
N GLY A 212 19.24 -96.50 -4.35
CA GLY A 212 19.46 -97.61 -5.29
C GLY A 212 20.61 -98.51 -4.87
N ARG A 213 21.78 -97.92 -4.54
CA ARG A 213 22.95 -98.66 -4.06
C ARG A 213 22.69 -99.37 -2.73
N LEU A 214 21.93 -98.76 -1.81
CA LEU A 214 21.53 -99.38 -0.55
C LEU A 214 20.61 -100.58 -0.79
N ILE A 215 19.62 -100.45 -1.69
CA ILE A 215 18.73 -101.56 -2.05
C ILE A 215 19.54 -102.67 -2.72
N GLU A 216 20.42 -102.35 -3.66
CA GLU A 216 21.27 -103.32 -4.35
C GLU A 216 22.24 -104.03 -3.40
N ALA A 217 22.82 -103.31 -2.43
CA ALA A 217 23.63 -103.89 -1.37
C ALA A 217 22.81 -104.81 -0.44
N MET A 218 21.58 -104.43 -0.10
CA MET A 218 20.69 -105.25 0.73
C MET A 218 20.17 -106.49 0.00
N THR A 219 19.98 -106.43 -1.32
CA THR A 219 19.53 -107.59 -2.11
C THR A 219 20.68 -108.52 -2.50
N SER A 220 21.88 -107.99 -2.79
CA SER A 220 23.07 -108.81 -3.06
C SER A 220 23.62 -109.53 -1.83
N GLN A 221 23.41 -109.01 -0.63
CA GLN A 221 23.75 -109.71 0.62
C GLN A 221 22.82 -110.91 0.92
N LYS A 222 21.71 -111.06 0.19
CA LYS A 222 20.70 -112.11 0.40
C LYS A 222 20.72 -113.25 -0.64
N SER A 223 21.72 -113.26 -1.53
CA SER A 223 22.00 -114.37 -2.47
C SER A 223 23.28 -115.10 -2.09
#